data_AF-A0AAW1WLD1-F1
#
_entry.id   AF-A0AAW1WLD1-F1
#
_cell.length_a   1.000
_cell.length_b   1.000
_cell.length_c   1.000
_cell.angle_alpha   90.00
_cell.angle_beta   90.00
_cell.angle_gamma   90.00
#
_symmetry.space_group_name_H-M   'P 1'
#
loop_
_entity.id
_entity.type
_entity.pdbx_description
1 polymer ?
#
loop_
_entity_poly.entity_id
_entity_poly.type
_entity_poly.pdbx_seq_one_letter_code
_entity_poly.pdbx_strand_id
1 'polypeptide(L)'
;MSEGKYICLYGGEDIEWIRRFTRAAKDVALEAGIQLEFLYLGKSRQQEEVSRKFIRTIEKENISHSLDWNLSRFFWVRLESMWQSKGKFMSELSQVHVRDDNRKNDVIMQGIVSMLSFGSSDSGWALIEKASGDMSNANGDHMLRSFNEYKDWKLRHNERGFTPALNEYLAGLHKIASRHGTSLMLPATGFLPETVDCAECGRLMEKFVHFRCYSD
;
A
#
# COMPACT_ATOMS: atom_id res chain seq x y z
N MET A 1 12.63 -24.92 -0.88
CA MET A 1 12.45 -23.46 -0.91
C MET A 1 10.99 -23.19 -1.23
N SER A 2 10.40 -22.19 -0.59
CA SER A 2 8.96 -21.94 -0.44
C SER A 2 8.28 -21.41 -1.72
N GLU A 3 8.14 -22.26 -2.74
CA GLU A 3 7.35 -21.95 -3.93
C GLU A 3 5.85 -21.97 -3.59
N GLY A 4 5.32 -20.84 -3.09
CA GLY A 4 3.88 -20.70 -2.82
C GLY A 4 3.51 -19.88 -1.59
N LYS A 5 4.48 -19.40 -0.82
CA LYS A 5 4.24 -18.54 0.36
C LYS A 5 4.26 -17.06 -0.03
N TYR A 6 3.19 -16.37 0.34
CA TYR A 6 2.97 -14.94 0.15
C TYR A 6 2.74 -14.26 1.50
N ILE A 7 3.17 -13.01 1.60
CA ILE A 7 2.89 -12.15 2.75
C ILE A 7 2.01 -11.00 2.29
N CYS A 8 0.87 -10.83 2.94
CA CYS A 8 -0.03 -9.68 2.78
C CYS A 8 0.19 -8.69 3.93
N LEU A 9 0.91 -7.61 3.65
CA LEU A 9 0.94 -6.43 4.50
C LEU A 9 -0.34 -5.62 4.25
N TYR A 10 -1.04 -5.22 5.30
CA TYR A 10 -2.26 -4.44 5.12
C TYR A 10 -2.54 -3.50 6.30
N GLY A 11 -3.39 -2.51 6.07
CA GLY A 11 -3.80 -1.55 7.08
C GLY A 11 -5.09 -0.83 6.71
N GLY A 12 -5.77 -0.29 7.70
CA GLY A 12 -7.04 0.41 7.54
C GLY A 12 -7.60 0.87 8.88
N GLU A 13 -8.58 1.77 8.84
CA GLU A 13 -9.24 2.33 10.03
C GLU A 13 -10.71 1.88 10.14
N ASP A 14 -11.08 0.81 9.43
CA ASP A 14 -12.40 0.19 9.47
C ASP A 14 -12.26 -1.31 9.75
N ILE A 15 -12.80 -1.76 10.89
CA ILE A 15 -12.67 -3.15 11.35
C ILE A 15 -13.56 -4.10 10.54
N GLU A 16 -14.70 -3.62 10.05
CA GLU A 16 -15.58 -4.40 9.18
C GLU A 16 -14.92 -4.60 7.82
N TRP A 17 -14.26 -3.57 7.30
CA TRP A 17 -13.43 -3.71 6.10
C TRP A 17 -12.31 -4.75 6.32
N ILE A 18 -11.57 -4.69 7.45
CA ILE A 18 -10.50 -5.67 7.75
C ILE A 18 -11.03 -7.10 7.76
N ARG A 19 -12.19 -7.34 8.40
CA ARG A 19 -12.81 -8.68 8.45
C ARG A 19 -13.22 -9.15 7.05
N ARG A 20 -13.89 -8.31 6.28
CA ARG A 20 -14.32 -8.63 4.90
C ARG A 20 -13.13 -8.89 3.98
N PHE A 21 -12.11 -8.04 4.07
CA PHE A 21 -10.87 -8.14 3.31
C PHE A 21 -10.13 -9.45 3.57
N THR A 22 -9.82 -9.73 4.84
CA THR A 22 -9.07 -10.94 5.20
C THR A 22 -9.84 -12.21 4.89
N ARG A 23 -11.18 -12.20 5.02
CA ARG A 23 -12.02 -13.33 4.60
C ARG A 23 -11.93 -13.57 3.09
N ALA A 24 -12.19 -12.56 2.28
CA ALA A 24 -12.11 -12.67 0.82
C ALA A 24 -10.71 -13.12 0.36
N ALA A 25 -9.65 -12.57 0.96
CA ALA A 25 -8.28 -12.94 0.66
C ALA A 25 -7.96 -14.39 1.04
N LYS A 26 -8.46 -14.88 2.19
CA LYS A 26 -8.30 -16.29 2.61
C LYS A 26 -9.04 -17.25 1.67
N ASP A 27 -10.26 -16.90 1.26
CA ASP A 27 -11.05 -17.70 0.32
C ASP A 27 -10.34 -17.81 -1.05
N VAL A 28 -9.82 -16.68 -1.56
CA VAL A 28 -9.02 -16.66 -2.80
C VAL A 28 -7.71 -17.41 -2.64
N ALA A 29 -7.01 -17.29 -1.51
CA ALA A 29 -5.76 -18.02 -1.29
C ALA A 29 -5.98 -19.54 -1.32
N LEU A 30 -7.07 -20.01 -0.70
CA LEU A 30 -7.49 -21.41 -0.75
C LEU A 30 -7.82 -21.85 -2.18
N GLU A 31 -8.60 -21.07 -2.91
CA GLU A 31 -9.01 -21.39 -4.30
C GLU A 31 -7.81 -21.36 -5.28
N ALA A 32 -6.88 -20.43 -5.07
CA ALA A 32 -5.65 -20.30 -5.86
C ALA A 32 -4.58 -21.33 -5.49
N GLY A 33 -4.74 -22.06 -4.38
CA GLY A 33 -3.74 -23.02 -3.90
C GLY A 33 -2.44 -22.35 -3.41
N ILE A 34 -2.52 -21.13 -2.87
CA ILE A 34 -1.38 -20.39 -2.34
C ILE A 34 -1.42 -20.33 -0.80
N GLN A 35 -0.26 -20.23 -0.18
CA GLN A 35 -0.16 -19.94 1.25
C GLN A 35 -0.04 -18.43 1.45
N LEU A 36 -1.06 -17.80 2.03
CA LEU A 36 -1.07 -16.36 2.29
C LEU A 36 -1.05 -16.09 3.80
N GLU A 37 0.04 -15.46 4.27
CA GLU A 37 0.15 -14.97 5.64
C GLU A 37 -0.18 -13.48 5.70
N PHE A 38 -0.88 -13.07 6.75
CA PHE A 38 -1.34 -11.69 6.91
C PHE A 38 -0.59 -11.02 8.05
N LEU A 39 -0.13 -9.79 7.81
CA LEU A 39 0.48 -8.94 8.82
C LEU A 39 -0.17 -7.55 8.78
N TYR A 40 -0.84 -7.20 9.87
CA TYR A 40 -1.44 -5.89 10.06
C TYR A 40 -0.38 -4.87 10.49
N LEU A 41 -0.31 -3.77 9.74
CA LEU A 41 0.64 -2.67 9.93
C LEU A 41 -0.04 -1.33 10.29
N GLY A 42 -1.36 -1.23 10.06
CA GLY A 42 -2.13 -0.01 10.31
C GLY A 42 -1.86 1.11 9.30
N LYS A 43 -2.12 2.36 9.69
CA LYS A 43 -1.91 3.56 8.87
C LYS A 43 -0.82 4.47 9.43
N SER A 44 -0.26 5.31 8.56
CA SER A 44 0.88 6.20 8.86
C SER A 44 0.62 7.21 9.97
N ARG A 45 -0.62 7.69 10.09
CA ARG A 45 -1.02 8.75 11.04
C ARG A 45 -2.16 8.32 11.96
N GLN A 46 -2.29 7.02 12.17
CA GLN A 46 -3.30 6.47 13.08
C GLN A 46 -2.95 6.84 14.51
N GLN A 47 -3.94 7.18 15.34
CA GLN A 47 -3.67 7.45 16.76
C GLN A 47 -3.30 6.16 17.51
N GLU A 48 -2.51 6.28 18.59
CA GLU A 48 -2.05 5.12 19.37
C GLU A 48 -3.22 4.31 19.92
N GLU A 49 -4.19 4.97 20.56
CA GLU A 49 -5.34 4.29 21.17
C GLU A 49 -6.17 3.54 20.13
N VAL A 50 -6.40 4.18 18.99
CA VAL A 50 -7.10 3.59 17.85
C VAL A 50 -6.33 2.37 17.36
N SER A 51 -5.02 2.51 17.09
CA SER A 51 -4.17 1.40 16.62
C SER A 51 -4.19 0.22 17.59
N ARG A 52 -4.07 0.47 18.90
CA ARG A 52 -4.13 -0.56 19.94
C ARG A 52 -5.49 -1.24 19.99
N LYS A 53 -6.60 -0.51 19.78
CA LYS A 53 -7.95 -1.09 19.69
C LYS A 53 -8.07 -2.04 18.50
N PHE A 54 -7.54 -1.67 17.34
CA PHE A 54 -7.52 -2.54 16.15
C PHE A 54 -6.68 -3.80 16.38
N ILE A 55 -5.45 -3.65 16.88
CA ILE A 55 -4.55 -4.77 17.19
C ILE A 55 -5.22 -5.76 18.15
N ARG A 56 -5.80 -5.28 19.26
CA ARG A 56 -6.52 -6.15 20.21
C ARG A 56 -7.67 -6.93 19.56
N THR A 57 -8.39 -6.30 18.63
CA THR A 57 -9.50 -6.96 17.94
C THR A 57 -9.00 -8.03 16.97
N ILE A 58 -7.94 -7.72 16.22
CA ILE A 58 -7.27 -8.64 15.29
C ILE A 58 -6.73 -9.88 16.02
N GLU A 59 -6.08 -9.69 17.16
CA GLU A 59 -5.55 -10.77 18.00
C GLU A 59 -6.69 -11.60 18.61
N LYS A 60 -7.71 -10.95 19.19
CA LYS A 60 -8.87 -11.63 19.80
C LYS A 60 -9.62 -12.51 18.82
N GLU A 61 -9.75 -12.06 17.57
CA GLU A 61 -10.47 -12.77 16.51
C GLU A 61 -9.57 -13.68 15.67
N ASN A 62 -8.28 -13.75 15.98
CA ASN A 62 -7.28 -14.51 15.23
C ASN A 62 -7.33 -14.21 13.71
N ILE A 63 -7.48 -12.93 13.37
CA ILE A 63 -7.62 -12.48 11.98
C ILE A 63 -6.29 -12.65 11.24
N SER A 64 -5.20 -12.16 11.84
CA SER A 64 -3.85 -12.11 11.27
C SER A 64 -2.80 -11.93 12.37
N HIS A 65 -1.51 -11.94 11.99
CA HIS A 65 -0.48 -11.32 12.82
C HIS A 65 -0.64 -9.80 12.83
N SER A 66 -0.15 -9.15 13.88
CA SER A 66 -0.15 -7.70 14.02
C SER A 66 1.20 -7.23 14.55
N LEU A 67 1.70 -6.12 14.02
CA LEU A 67 2.79 -5.39 14.67
C LEU A 67 2.23 -4.55 15.81
N ASP A 68 2.99 -4.41 16.88
CA ASP A 68 2.63 -3.46 17.92
C ASP A 68 2.70 -2.02 17.39
N TRP A 69 2.09 -1.11 18.15
CA TRP A 69 2.00 0.30 17.81
C TRP A 69 3.37 0.96 17.54
N ASN A 70 4.38 0.67 18.38
CA ASN A 70 5.68 1.32 18.25
C ASN A 70 6.40 0.85 16.98
N LEU A 71 6.38 -0.46 16.69
CA LEU A 71 6.95 -0.99 15.45
C LEU A 71 6.25 -0.43 14.21
N SER A 72 4.91 -0.37 14.24
CA SER A 72 4.11 0.22 13.16
C SER A 72 4.47 1.70 12.96
N ARG A 73 4.53 2.48 14.04
CA ARG A 73 4.96 3.88 14.00
C ARG A 73 6.37 4.05 13.43
N PHE A 74 7.34 3.24 13.89
CA PHE A 74 8.71 3.33 13.40
C PHE A 74 8.85 2.94 11.93
N PHE A 75 8.04 2.00 11.45
CA PHE A 75 7.99 1.66 10.03
C PHE A 75 7.63 2.89 9.19
N TRP A 76 6.56 3.61 9.56
CA TRP A 76 6.13 4.79 8.83
C TRP A 76 7.11 5.95 8.92
N VAL A 77 7.69 6.21 10.10
CA VAL A 77 8.74 7.23 10.28
C VAL A 77 9.97 6.92 9.42
N ARG A 78 10.34 5.64 9.26
CA ARG A 78 11.46 5.23 8.41
C ARG A 78 11.15 5.45 6.94
N LEU A 79 9.95 5.12 6.46
CA LEU A 79 9.53 5.42 5.09
C LEU A 79 9.55 6.93 4.80
N GLU A 80 9.05 7.75 5.73
CA GLU A 80 9.14 9.22 5.62
C GLU A 80 10.61 9.68 5.59
N SER A 81 11.47 9.11 6.41
CA SER A 81 12.91 9.44 6.41
C SER A 81 13.60 9.06 5.10
N MET A 82 13.25 7.91 4.51
CA MET A 82 13.74 7.47 3.19
C MET A 82 13.30 8.44 2.10
N TRP A 83 12.03 8.88 2.11
CA TRP A 83 11.52 9.92 1.22
C TRP A 83 12.33 11.21 1.34
N GLN A 84 12.57 11.67 2.56
CA GLN A 84 13.31 12.92 2.82
C GLN A 84 14.76 12.84 2.35
N SER A 85 15.45 11.73 2.68
CA SER A 85 16.84 11.53 2.29
C SER A 85 17.00 11.45 0.77
N LYS A 86 16.18 10.62 0.13
CA LYS A 86 16.28 10.37 -1.30
C LYS A 86 15.75 11.53 -2.15
N GLY A 87 14.73 12.23 -1.65
CA GLY A 87 14.22 13.46 -2.24
C GLY A 87 15.26 14.58 -2.27
N LYS A 88 15.96 14.82 -1.15
CA LYS A 88 17.08 15.79 -1.10
C LYS A 88 18.19 15.42 -2.07
N PHE A 89 18.61 14.16 -2.07
CA PHE A 89 19.62 13.66 -3.00
C PHE A 89 19.23 13.91 -4.47
N MET A 90 17.98 13.62 -4.85
CA MET A 90 17.50 13.88 -6.22
C MET A 90 17.38 15.36 -6.55
N SER A 91 16.94 16.20 -5.60
CA SER A 91 16.89 17.65 -5.77
C SER A 91 18.29 18.24 -6.00
N GLU A 92 19.29 17.76 -5.26
CA GLU A 92 20.69 18.18 -5.40
C GLU A 92 21.28 17.72 -6.74
N LEU A 93 20.98 16.49 -7.20
CA LEU A 93 21.39 16.01 -8.53
C LEU A 93 20.70 16.73 -9.69
N SER A 94 19.45 17.17 -9.53
CA SER A 94 18.72 17.89 -10.58
C SER A 94 19.27 19.30 -10.86
N GLN A 95 20.06 19.87 -9.93
CA GLN A 95 20.86 21.07 -10.20
C GLN A 95 22.09 20.80 -11.09
N VAL A 96 22.47 19.53 -11.24
CA VAL A 96 23.61 19.06 -12.04
C VAL A 96 23.11 18.30 -13.27
N HIS A 97 22.30 18.95 -14.13
CA HIS A 97 22.04 18.59 -15.54
C HIS A 97 21.79 17.11 -15.93
N VAL A 98 21.36 16.22 -15.04
CA VAL A 98 20.95 14.86 -15.42
C VAL A 98 19.46 14.85 -15.77
N ARG A 99 19.17 14.53 -17.03
CA ARG A 99 17.84 14.49 -17.65
C ARG A 99 16.79 13.78 -16.78
N ASP A 100 15.58 14.34 -16.85
CA ASP A 100 14.31 13.98 -16.19
C ASP A 100 13.87 12.50 -16.32
N ASP A 101 14.54 11.69 -17.15
CA ASP A 101 14.24 10.26 -17.35
C ASP A 101 14.56 9.38 -16.13
N ASN A 102 15.51 9.75 -15.29
CA ASN A 102 15.91 8.91 -14.14
C ASN A 102 14.94 8.99 -12.95
N ARG A 103 14.06 10.00 -12.88
CA ARG A 103 13.10 10.16 -11.76
C ARG A 103 11.97 9.15 -11.83
N LYS A 104 11.58 8.75 -13.05
CA LYS A 104 10.52 7.77 -13.32
C LYS A 104 10.99 6.31 -13.22
N ASN A 105 12.30 6.06 -13.21
CA ASN A 105 12.85 4.69 -13.18
C ASN A 105 13.31 4.23 -11.80
N ASP A 106 13.20 5.08 -10.77
CA ASP A 106 13.59 4.66 -9.43
C ASP A 106 12.47 3.88 -8.73
N VAL A 107 12.53 2.56 -8.88
CA VAL A 107 11.58 1.60 -8.29
C VAL A 107 11.48 1.74 -6.76
N ILE A 108 12.55 2.18 -6.09
CA ILE A 108 12.55 2.38 -4.64
C ILE A 108 11.70 3.61 -4.29
N MET A 109 11.86 4.73 -5.02
CA MET A 109 11.02 5.91 -4.82
C MET A 109 9.55 5.64 -5.11
N GLN A 110 9.26 4.90 -6.17
CA GLN A 110 7.89 4.51 -6.50
C GLN A 110 7.27 3.69 -5.37
N GLY A 111 8.02 2.74 -4.80
CA GLY A 111 7.59 1.98 -3.62
C GLY A 111 7.34 2.87 -2.40
N ILE A 112 8.24 3.80 -2.10
CA ILE A 112 8.08 4.75 -0.98
C ILE A 112 6.83 5.62 -1.17
N VAL A 113 6.65 6.21 -2.36
CA VAL A 113 5.48 7.04 -2.69
C VAL A 113 4.20 6.24 -2.57
N SER A 114 4.19 5.00 -3.07
CA SER A 114 3.02 4.13 -3.00
C SER A 114 2.63 3.84 -1.56
N MET A 115 3.59 3.40 -0.73
CA MET A 115 3.32 3.10 0.67
C MET A 115 2.87 4.34 1.47
N LEU A 116 3.51 5.49 1.28
CA LEU A 116 3.10 6.73 1.96
C LEU A 116 1.72 7.22 1.49
N SER A 117 1.39 7.04 0.21
CA SER A 117 0.07 7.40 -0.33
C SER A 117 -1.01 6.50 0.28
N PHE A 118 -0.82 5.19 0.23
CA PHE A 118 -1.76 4.24 0.80
C PHE A 118 -1.93 4.39 2.30
N GLY A 119 -0.81 4.58 3.03
CA GLY A 119 -0.82 4.77 4.47
C GLY A 119 -1.44 6.09 4.93
N SER A 120 -1.66 7.07 4.04
CA SER A 120 -2.28 8.37 4.36
C SER A 120 -3.65 8.59 3.73
N SER A 121 -4.10 7.68 2.87
CA SER A 121 -5.44 7.69 2.28
C SER A 121 -6.50 7.23 3.29
N ASP A 122 -7.76 7.60 3.05
CA ASP A 122 -8.88 7.26 3.96
C ASP A 122 -9.30 5.79 3.83
N SER A 123 -9.14 5.19 2.65
CA SER A 123 -9.38 3.77 2.42
C SER A 123 -8.40 2.88 3.17
N GLY A 124 -8.73 1.60 3.32
CA GLY A 124 -7.73 0.58 3.64
C GLY A 124 -6.65 0.49 2.55
N TRP A 125 -5.66 -0.36 2.75
CA TRP A 125 -4.62 -0.66 1.76
C TRP A 125 -4.06 -2.06 1.96
N ALA A 126 -3.47 -2.61 0.91
CA ALA A 126 -2.79 -3.90 0.98
C ALA A 126 -1.63 -3.99 -0.01
N LEU A 127 -0.60 -4.71 0.40
CA LEU A 127 0.55 -5.12 -0.40
C LEU A 127 0.76 -6.62 -0.22
N ILE A 128 0.81 -7.35 -1.32
CA ILE A 128 1.08 -8.78 -1.36
C ILE A 128 2.43 -8.99 -2.01
N GLU A 129 3.33 -9.65 -1.31
CA GLU A 129 4.66 -9.97 -1.79
C GLU A 129 4.88 -11.48 -1.80
N LYS A 130 5.52 -11.97 -2.86
CA LYS A 130 6.12 -13.30 -2.92
C LYS A 130 7.62 -13.17 -2.65
N ALA A 131 8.21 -14.17 -1.98
CA ALA A 131 9.65 -14.18 -1.69
C ALA A 131 10.57 -14.08 -2.93
N SER A 132 10.06 -14.29 -4.14
CA SER A 132 10.77 -14.05 -5.40
C SER A 132 10.94 -12.56 -5.76
N GLY A 133 10.30 -11.65 -5.02
CA GLY A 133 10.30 -10.21 -5.29
C GLY A 133 9.10 -9.71 -6.09
N ASP A 134 8.18 -10.59 -6.50
CA ASP A 134 6.94 -10.18 -7.15
C ASP A 134 6.00 -9.53 -6.12
N MET A 135 5.59 -8.29 -6.38
CA MET A 135 4.68 -7.55 -5.52
C MET A 135 3.43 -7.04 -6.25
N SER A 136 2.30 -7.05 -5.53
CA SER A 136 1.07 -6.38 -5.91
C SER A 136 0.65 -5.44 -4.80
N ASN A 137 0.23 -4.23 -5.13
CA ASN A 137 -0.31 -3.28 -4.16
C ASN A 137 -1.51 -2.54 -4.76
N ALA A 138 -2.43 -2.13 -3.90
CA ALA A 138 -3.55 -1.29 -4.28
C ALA A 138 -4.17 -0.64 -3.04
N ASN A 139 -5.03 0.35 -3.28
CA ASN A 139 -5.95 0.79 -2.24
C ASN A 139 -6.87 -0.37 -1.80
N GLY A 140 -7.47 -0.22 -0.63
CA GLY A 140 -8.24 -1.28 0.02
C GLY A 140 -9.52 -1.66 -0.73
N ASP A 141 -10.11 -0.74 -1.48
CA ASP A 141 -11.32 -0.99 -2.27
C ASP A 141 -10.98 -1.80 -3.52
N HIS A 142 -9.95 -1.39 -4.26
CA HIS A 142 -9.44 -2.12 -5.43
C HIS A 142 -8.91 -3.49 -5.04
N MET A 143 -8.16 -3.62 -3.94
CA MET A 143 -7.67 -4.92 -3.50
C MET A 143 -8.81 -5.84 -3.07
N LEU A 144 -9.75 -5.36 -2.24
CA LEU A 144 -10.92 -6.14 -1.84
C LEU A 144 -11.75 -6.57 -3.05
N ARG A 145 -11.95 -5.65 -4.00
CA ARG A 145 -12.65 -5.92 -5.25
C ARG A 145 -11.96 -7.01 -6.06
N SER A 146 -10.63 -6.95 -6.18
CA SER A 146 -9.85 -7.97 -6.90
C SER A 146 -10.04 -9.38 -6.34
N PHE A 147 -10.23 -9.52 -5.03
CA PHE A 147 -10.52 -10.81 -4.41
C PHE A 147 -11.97 -11.26 -4.65
N ASN A 148 -12.94 -10.36 -4.54
CA ASN A 148 -14.35 -10.69 -4.80
C ASN A 148 -14.58 -11.11 -6.27
N GLU A 149 -13.81 -10.52 -7.19
CA GLU A 149 -13.86 -10.76 -8.63
C GLU A 149 -12.77 -11.74 -9.09
N TYR A 150 -12.26 -12.61 -8.20
CA TYR A 150 -11.19 -13.57 -8.52
C TYR A 150 -11.49 -14.43 -9.75
N LYS A 151 -12.76 -14.78 -9.98
CA LYS A 151 -13.21 -15.55 -11.14
C LYS A 151 -12.82 -14.90 -12.47
N ASP A 152 -12.72 -13.58 -12.52
CA ASP A 152 -12.45 -12.82 -13.75
C ASP A 152 -10.98 -12.89 -14.18
N TRP A 153 -10.06 -13.15 -13.24
CA TRP A 153 -8.63 -13.26 -13.51
C TRP A 153 -8.00 -14.60 -13.10
N LYS A 154 -8.80 -15.54 -12.59
CA LYS A 154 -8.37 -16.91 -12.24
C LYS A 154 -7.66 -17.63 -13.39
N LEU A 155 -8.13 -17.44 -14.62
CA LEU A 155 -7.52 -18.06 -15.80
C LEU A 155 -6.11 -17.51 -16.04
N ARG A 156 -5.93 -16.18 -15.89
CA ARG A 156 -4.62 -15.52 -15.95
C ARG A 156 -3.70 -15.97 -14.82
N HIS A 157 -4.23 -16.18 -13.62
CA HIS A 157 -3.46 -16.72 -12.50
C HIS A 157 -2.82 -18.07 -12.86
N ASN A 158 -3.58 -18.98 -13.47
CA ASN A 158 -3.06 -20.30 -13.86
C ASN A 158 -1.98 -20.21 -14.95
N GLU A 159 -2.04 -19.18 -15.81
CA GLU A 159 -1.07 -18.96 -16.90
C GLU A 159 0.22 -18.26 -16.44
N ARG A 160 0.10 -17.26 -15.55
CA ARG A 160 1.16 -16.28 -15.25
C ARG A 160 1.61 -16.26 -13.79
N GLY A 161 0.91 -16.97 -12.91
CA GLY A 161 1.09 -16.90 -11.47
C GLY A 161 0.25 -15.80 -10.81
N PHE A 162 0.20 -15.82 -9.47
CA PHE A 162 -0.77 -15.05 -8.68
C PHE A 162 -0.53 -13.54 -8.79
N THR A 163 0.65 -13.07 -8.38
CA THR A 163 0.99 -11.64 -8.38
C THR A 163 0.94 -11.01 -9.78
N PRO A 164 1.48 -11.62 -10.85
CA PRO A 164 1.40 -11.03 -12.18
C PRO A 164 -0.04 -10.90 -12.70
N ALA A 165 -0.89 -11.91 -12.46
CA ALA A 165 -2.29 -11.87 -12.87
C ALA A 165 -3.09 -10.84 -12.05
N LEU A 166 -2.84 -10.74 -10.75
CA LEU A 166 -3.44 -9.73 -9.88
C LEU A 166 -3.05 -8.31 -10.33
N ASN A 167 -1.77 -8.08 -10.66
CA ASN A 167 -1.31 -6.80 -11.19
C ASN A 167 -1.98 -6.42 -12.52
N GLU A 168 -2.16 -7.40 -13.43
CA GLU A 168 -2.89 -7.19 -14.69
C GLU A 168 -4.34 -6.78 -14.43
N TYR A 169 -5.01 -7.44 -13.47
CA TYR A 169 -6.37 -7.13 -13.07
C TYR A 169 -6.51 -5.71 -12.48
N LEU A 170 -5.66 -5.38 -11.51
CA LEU A 170 -5.64 -4.08 -10.84
C LEU A 170 -5.35 -2.94 -11.83
N ALA A 171 -4.41 -3.15 -12.76
CA ALA A 171 -4.13 -2.19 -13.83
C ALA A 171 -5.34 -1.96 -14.74
N GLY A 172 -6.17 -2.99 -14.96
CA GLY A 172 -7.46 -2.85 -15.65
C GLY A 172 -8.46 -2.00 -14.86
N LEU A 173 -8.60 -2.24 -13.55
CA LEU A 173 -9.47 -1.45 -12.68
C LEU A 173 -9.07 0.03 -12.67
N HIS A 174 -7.78 0.35 -12.58
CA HIS A 174 -7.30 1.73 -12.54
C HIS A 174 -7.59 2.52 -13.82
N LYS A 175 -7.72 1.84 -14.97
CA LYS A 175 -8.11 2.46 -16.24
C LYS A 175 -9.60 2.77 -16.31
N ILE A 176 -10.43 1.94 -15.67
CA ILE A 176 -11.89 2.06 -15.69
C ILE A 176 -12.37 3.02 -14.60
N ALA A 177 -11.70 3.04 -13.45
CA ALA A 177 -12.01 3.94 -12.34
C ALA A 177 -11.71 5.40 -12.76
N SER A 178 -12.76 6.15 -13.10
CA SER A 178 -12.64 7.56 -13.48
C SER A 178 -12.29 8.46 -12.28
N ARG A 179 -12.53 7.99 -11.05
CA ARG A 179 -12.23 8.67 -9.78
C ARG A 179 -11.76 7.65 -8.75
N HIS A 180 -10.58 7.88 -8.17
CA HIS A 180 -10.12 7.20 -6.96
C HIS A 180 -9.55 8.26 -6.00
N GLY A 181 -9.67 8.00 -4.69
CA GLY A 181 -9.29 8.92 -3.62
C GLY A 181 -7.94 8.57 -3.02
N THR A 182 -6.86 8.71 -3.80
CA THR A 182 -5.50 8.51 -3.29
C THR A 182 -4.94 9.83 -2.79
N SER A 183 -4.55 9.88 -1.52
CA SER A 183 -3.93 11.06 -0.91
C SER A 183 -2.51 10.74 -0.51
N LEU A 184 -1.59 11.69 -0.71
CA LEU A 184 -0.23 11.62 -0.18
C LEU A 184 -0.03 12.78 0.79
N MET A 185 0.08 12.47 2.08
CA MET A 185 0.28 13.48 3.12
C MET A 185 1.75 13.53 3.54
N LEU A 186 2.45 14.60 3.16
CA LEU A 186 3.84 14.85 3.57
C LEU A 186 3.90 15.91 4.69
N PRO A 187 4.96 15.92 5.51
CA PRO A 187 5.23 17.02 6.42
C PRO A 187 5.51 18.31 5.64
N ALA A 188 5.14 19.47 6.18
CA ALA A 188 5.43 20.76 5.55
C ALA A 188 6.94 21.11 5.55
N THR A 189 7.75 20.33 6.28
CA THR A 189 9.20 20.50 6.39
C THR A 189 9.95 19.47 5.55
N GLY A 190 11.10 19.87 5.03
CA GLY A 190 11.96 19.00 4.23
C GLY A 190 11.67 19.04 2.73
N PHE A 191 11.95 17.94 2.03
CA PHE A 191 11.75 17.83 0.59
C PHE A 191 10.26 17.74 0.24
N LEU A 192 9.81 18.71 -0.56
CA LEU A 192 8.46 18.78 -1.10
C LEU A 192 8.55 18.96 -2.62
N PRO A 193 8.24 17.93 -3.42
CA PRO A 193 8.24 18.04 -4.87
C PRO A 193 7.13 18.98 -5.34
N GLU A 194 7.32 19.57 -6.51
CA GLU A 194 6.27 20.34 -7.19
C GLU A 194 5.16 19.43 -7.72
N THR A 195 5.53 18.26 -8.23
CA THR A 195 4.61 17.26 -8.80
C THR A 195 4.94 15.85 -8.32
N VAL A 196 3.87 15.06 -8.14
CA VAL A 196 3.93 13.63 -7.78
C VAL A 196 2.92 12.89 -8.65
N ASP A 197 3.32 11.73 -9.18
CA ASP A 197 2.41 10.83 -9.88
C ASP A 197 1.64 9.99 -8.87
N CYS A 198 0.35 9.78 -9.11
CA CYS A 198 -0.50 8.96 -8.27
C CYS A 198 -0.02 7.50 -8.27
N ALA A 199 0.09 6.93 -7.07
CA ALA A 199 0.50 5.53 -6.88
C ALA A 199 -0.43 4.50 -7.55
N GLU A 200 -1.68 4.84 -7.83
CA GLU A 200 -2.63 3.92 -8.45
C GLU A 200 -2.67 4.07 -9.98
N CYS A 201 -2.95 5.28 -10.47
CA CYS A 201 -3.21 5.51 -11.89
C CYS A 201 -2.05 6.19 -12.65
N GLY A 202 -1.00 6.63 -11.96
CA GLY A 202 0.13 7.35 -12.54
C GLY A 202 -0.19 8.77 -13.03
N ARG A 203 -1.41 9.29 -12.82
CA ARG A 203 -1.75 10.69 -13.17
C ARG A 203 -1.10 11.65 -12.16
N LEU A 204 -0.79 12.86 -12.62
CA LEU A 204 -0.29 13.92 -11.76
C LEU A 204 -1.29 14.27 -10.65
N MET A 205 -0.81 14.32 -9.41
CA MET A 205 -1.60 14.70 -8.24
C MET A 205 -1.65 16.21 -8.08
N GLU A 206 -2.79 16.71 -7.60
CA GLU A 206 -2.94 18.11 -7.18
C GLU A 206 -2.33 18.32 -5.78
N LYS A 207 -1.69 19.47 -5.57
CA LYS A 207 -1.03 19.83 -4.32
C LYS A 207 -1.93 20.73 -3.46
N PHE A 208 -2.18 20.31 -2.22
CA PHE A 208 -2.94 21.08 -1.23
C PHE A 208 -2.12 21.28 0.05
N VAL A 209 -2.43 22.36 0.79
CA VAL A 209 -1.94 22.59 2.15
C VAL A 209 -3.08 22.29 3.12
N HIS A 210 -2.84 21.42 4.08
CA HIS A 210 -3.85 21.00 5.06
C HIS A 210 -3.35 21.21 6.49
N PHE A 211 -4.18 21.79 7.36
CA PHE A 211 -3.93 21.92 8.80
C PHE A 211 -4.76 20.89 9.55
N ARG A 212 -4.14 20.12 10.45
CA ARG A 212 -4.83 19.13 11.29
C ARG A 212 -4.61 19.49 12.76
N CYS A 213 -5.70 19.58 13.52
CA CYS A 213 -5.67 19.64 14.98
C CYS A 213 -5.87 18.23 15.52
N TYR A 214 -5.08 17.83 16.53
CA TYR A 214 -5.35 16.65 17.32
C TYR A 214 -5.91 17.12 18.66
N SER A 215 -7.09 16.63 19.02
CA SER A 215 -7.62 16.72 20.38
C SER A 215 -7.24 15.43 21.08
N ASP A 216 -6.64 15.55 22.28
CA ASP A 216 -6.36 14.41 23.17
C ASP A 216 -7.66 13.67 23.56
#